data_AF-A0A923KWR3-F1
#
_entry.id   AF-A0A923KWR3-F1
#
_cell.length_a   1.000
_cell.length_b   1.000
_cell.length_c   1.000
_cell.angle_alpha   90.00
_cell.angle_beta   90.00
_cell.angle_gamma   90.00
#
_symmetry.space_group_name_H-M   'P 1'
#
loop_
_entity.id
_entity.type
_entity.pdbx_description
1 polymer ?
#
loop_
_entity_poly.entity_id
_entity_poly.type
_entity_poly.pdbx_seq_one_letter_code
_entity_poly.pdbx_strand_id
1 'polypeptide(L)' 'MLHINCNGSVQVDNSRGIVLYNENAVELDMGKTRVRLSGDDLALETVEKGIVLVRGRIFNLEFFYSAGEDQKRRG' A
#
# COMPACT_ATOMS: atom_id res chain seq x y z
N MET A 1 -8.49 3.47 4.84
CA MET A 1 -8.50 4.91 4.47
C MET A 1 -7.14 5.22 3.88
N LEU A 2 -7.07 6.11 2.89
CA LEU A 2 -5.81 6.61 2.34
C LEU A 2 -5.74 8.11 2.63
N HIS A 3 -4.68 8.55 3.27
CA HIS A 3 -4.43 9.97 3.51
C HIS A 3 -3.10 10.37 2.86
N ILE A 4 -3.16 11.32 1.92
CA ILE A 4 -2.01 11.81 1.18
C ILE A 4 -1.71 13.22 1.67
N ASN A 5 -0.51 13.40 2.23
CA ASN A 5 0.04 14.70 2.55
C ASN A 5 1.04 15.08 1.46
N CYS A 6 0.74 16.16 0.72
CA CYS A 6 1.57 16.65 -0.38
C CYS A 6 2.98 17.12 0.07
N ASN A 7 3.27 17.13 1.37
CA ASN A 7 4.62 17.30 1.91
C ASN A 7 5.44 15.98 1.95
N GLY A 8 5.02 14.97 1.19
CA GLY A 8 5.78 13.73 1.01
C GLY A 8 5.49 12.65 2.05
N SER A 9 4.25 12.56 2.53
CA SER A 9 3.84 11.41 3.34
C SER A 9 2.50 10.83 2.90
N VAL A 10 2.40 9.51 2.97
CA VAL A 10 1.17 8.77 2.70
C VAL A 10 0.91 7.82 3.86
N GLN A 11 -0.28 7.90 4.42
CA GLN A 11 -0.76 6.97 5.43
C GLN A 11 -1.79 6.03 4.80
N VAL A 12 -1.60 4.74 5.05
CA VAL A 12 -2.48 3.66 4.58
C VAL A 12 -3.00 2.88 5.80
N ASP A 13 -4.32 2.88 5.99
CA ASP A 13 -4.97 2.14 7.07
C ASP A 13 -5.55 0.80 6.58
N ASN A 14 -5.69 -0.15 7.49
CA ASN A 14 -6.15 -1.54 7.27
C ASN A 14 -5.17 -2.39 6.43
N SER A 15 -3.88 -2.08 6.50
CA SER A 15 -2.83 -2.96 6.02
C SER A 15 -2.76 -4.22 6.89
N ARG A 16 -2.69 -5.38 6.23
CA ARG A 16 -2.45 -6.67 6.88
C ARG A 16 -0.96 -6.97 7.04
N GLY A 17 -0.13 -6.25 6.28
CA GLY A 17 1.31 -6.40 6.28
C GLY A 17 1.98 -5.73 5.08
N ILE A 18 3.30 -5.68 5.15
CA ILE A 18 4.16 -5.19 4.09
C ILE A 18 4.58 -6.38 3.22
N VAL A 19 4.35 -6.27 1.91
CA VAL A 19 4.73 -7.26 0.90
C VAL A 19 6.12 -6.97 0.33
N LEU A 20 6.41 -5.69 0.09
CA LEU A 20 7.69 -5.21 -0.43
C LEU A 20 8.04 -3.90 0.26
N TYR A 21 9.31 -3.74 0.63
CA TYR A 21 9.84 -2.46 1.07
C TYR A 21 11.29 -2.28 0.63
N ASN A 22 11.54 -1.17 -0.07
CA ASN A 22 12.86 -0.61 -0.32
C ASN A 22 12.75 0.92 -0.49
N GLU A 23 13.87 1.59 -0.76
CA GLU A 23 13.94 3.04 -0.93
C GLU A 23 13.13 3.59 -2.12
N ASN A 24 12.67 2.74 -3.04
CA ASN A 24 11.91 3.17 -4.22
C ASN A 24 10.46 2.67 -4.25
N ALA A 25 10.11 1.69 -3.41
CA ALA A 25 8.80 1.06 -3.44
C ALA A 25 8.37 0.53 -2.06
N VAL A 26 7.10 0.78 -1.73
CA VAL A 26 6.38 0.12 -0.64
C VAL A 26 5.15 -0.58 -1.20
N GLU A 27 5.02 -1.89 -1.02
CA GLU A 27 3.81 -2.64 -1.35
C GLU A 27 3.17 -3.18 -0.08
N LEU A 28 1.87 -2.95 0.07
CA LEU A 28 1.07 -3.33 1.22
C LEU A 28 0.00 -4.32 0.81
N ASP A 29 -0.16 -5.37 1.62
CA ASP A 29 -1.31 -6.27 1.54
C ASP A 29 -2.50 -5.62 2.26
N MET A 30 -3.59 -5.38 1.51
CA MET A 30 -4.85 -4.87 2.04
C MET A 30 -5.96 -5.96 2.03
N GLY A 31 -5.58 -7.23 1.85
CA GLY A 31 -6.47 -8.38 1.76
C GLY A 31 -6.91 -8.68 0.33
N LYS A 32 -8.02 -8.07 -0.11
CA LYS A 32 -8.55 -8.27 -1.49
C LYS A 32 -7.86 -7.40 -2.53
N THR A 33 -7.03 -6.48 -2.07
CA THR A 33 -6.33 -5.50 -2.89
C THR A 33 -4.90 -5.40 -2.38
N ARG A 34 -3.95 -5.09 -3.24
CA ARG A 34 -2.63 -4.62 -2.84
C ARG A 34 -2.46 -3.17 -3.24
N VAL A 35 -1.73 -2.41 -2.43
CA VAL A 35 -1.40 -1.02 -2.71
C VAL A 35 0.10 -0.93 -2.88
N ARG A 36 0.56 -0.34 -3.99
CA ARG A 36 1.97 0.01 -4.17
C ARG A 36 2.15 1.51 -4.24
N LEU A 37 3.08 2.00 -3.44
CA LEU A 37 3.61 3.35 -3.46
C LEU A 37 4.98 3.28 -4.15
N SER A 38 5.20 4.07 -5.19
CA SER A 38 6.51 4.21 -5.82
C SER A 38 7.02 5.65 -5.70
N GLY A 39 8.32 5.78 -5.47
CA GLY A 39 8.93 7.04 -5.11
C GLY A 39 10.45 6.99 -5.02
N ASP A 40 11.01 8.04 -4.43
CA ASP A 40 12.42 8.14 -4.05
C ASP A 40 12.52 8.35 -2.53
N ASP A 41 13.57 7.81 -1.92
CA ASP A 41 13.88 7.89 -0.49
C ASP A 41 12.70 7.46 0.42
N LEU A 42 12.03 6.36 0.06
CA LEU A 42 10.89 5.86 0.79
C LEU A 42 11.29 5.26 2.15
N ALA A 43 10.67 5.76 3.21
CA ALA A 43 10.89 5.33 4.58
C ALA A 43 9.58 4.95 5.27
N LEU A 44 9.60 3.86 6.04
CA LEU A 44 8.50 3.48 6.93
C LEU A 44 8.72 4.14 8.30
N GLU A 45 7.81 5.04 8.69
CA GLU A 45 7.90 5.72 10.00
C GLU A 45 7.10 5.00 11.09
N THR A 46 5.91 4.51 10.76
CA THR A 46 5.03 3.86 11.73
C THR A 46 4.37 2.64 11.10
N VAL A 47 4.36 1.55 11.85
CA VAL A 47 3.55 0.36 11.59
C VAL A 47 2.80 0.03 12.89
N GLU A 48 1.59 0.55 13.04
CA GLU A 48 0.77 0.33 14.23
C GLU A 48 -0.63 -0.14 13.84
N LYS A 49 -1.06 -1.31 14.34
CA LYS A 49 -2.44 -1.84 14.19
C LYS A 49 -3.01 -1.71 12.77
N GLY A 50 -2.22 -2.05 11.76
CA GLY A 50 -2.64 -1.99 10.35
C GLY A 50 -2.63 -0.59 9.73
N ILE A 51 -2.05 0.40 10.40
CA ILE A 51 -1.73 1.70 9.85
C ILE A 51 -0.25 1.70 9.47
N VAL A 52 0.04 2.05 8.21
CA VAL A 52 1.39 2.23 7.69
C VAL A 52 1.58 3.68 7.25
N LEU A 53 2.57 4.35 7.82
CA LEU A 53 3.00 5.68 7.40
C LEU A 53 4.28 5.57 6.56
N VAL A 54 4.20 6.03 5.32
CA VAL A 54 5.32 6.11 4.38
C VAL A 54 5.70 7.57 4.17
N ARG A 55 6.99 7.88 4.24
CA ARG A 55 7.55 9.18 3.87
C ARG A 55 8.51 9.06 2.69
N GLY A 56 8.72 10.17 2.01
CA GLY A 56 9.63 10.29 0.88
C GLY A 56 8.96 11.01 -0.29
N ARG A 57 9.63 11.03 -1.43
CA ARG A 57 9.05 11.63 -2.64
C ARG A 57 8.22 10.59 -3.38
N ILE A 58 6.91 10.59 -3.15
CA ILE A 58 5.98 9.64 -3.77
C ILE A 58 5.43 10.25 -5.07
N PHE A 59 5.57 9.53 -6.19
CA PHE A 59 5.07 9.99 -7.50
C PHE A 59 4.05 9.04 -8.15
N ASN A 60 3.91 7.81 -7.63
CA ASN A 60 2.95 6.84 -8.16
C ASN A 60 2.27 6.03 -7.04
N LEU A 61 0.99 5.74 -7.25
CA LEU A 61 0.15 4.93 -6.36
C LEU A 61 -0.70 3.98 -7.21
N GLU A 62 -0.53 2.68 -7.00
CA GLU A 62 -1.24 1.63 -7.74
C GLU A 62 -2.08 0.76 -6.81
N PHE A 63 -3.28 0.39 -7.28
CA PHE A 63 -4.16 -0.57 -6.62
C PHE A 63 -4.27 -1.83 -7.48
N PHE A 64 -3.77 -2.96 -6.97
CA PHE A 64 -3.90 -4.25 -7.63
C PHE A 64 -5.09 -4.99 -7.04
N TYR A 65 -6.16 -5.13 -7.82
CA TYR A 65 -7.29 -5.97 -7.47
C TYR A 65 -7.05 -7.38 -8.00
N SER A 66 -6.90 -8.35 -7.11
CA SER A 66 -7.02 -9.75 -7.49
C SER A 66 -8.51 -10.08 -7.62
N ALA A 67 -8.98 -10.26 -8.85
CA ALA A 67 -10.31 -10.81 -9.08
C ALA A 67 -10.36 -12.27 -8.62
N GLY A 68 -10.90 -12.54 -7.43
CA GLY A 68 -11.26 -13.89 -6.97
C GLY A 68 -12.35 -13.74 -5.89
N GLU A 69 -13.55 -14.33 -6.00
CA GLU A 69 -13.91 -15.68 -6.45
C GLU A 69 -15.36 -15.75 -7.03
N ASP A 70 -15.62 -15.32 -8.26
CA ASP A 70 -16.97 -15.50 -8.89
C ASP A 70 -17.01 -16.55 -10.02
N GLN A 71 -15.89 -17.23 -10.32
CA GLN A 71 -15.85 -18.28 -11.36
C GLN A 71 -16.01 -19.72 -10.87
N LYS A 72 -16.28 -19.96 -9.57
CA LYS A 72 -16.52 -21.33 -9.04
C LYS A 72 -18.00 -21.71 -8.83
N ARG A 73 -18.96 -20.89 -9.29
CA ARG A 73 -20.41 -21.19 -9.19
C ARG A 73 -21.14 -21.31 -10.54
N ARG A 74 -20.40 -21.47 -11.64
CA ARG A 74 -20.96 -21.76 -12.97
C ARG A 74 -20.20 -22.93 -13.59
N GLY A 75 -20.41 -24.11 -13.03
CA GLY A 75 -19.99 -25.41 -13.56
C GLY A 75 -21.04 -26.43 -13.19
#